data_AF-A0A1T5DT58-F1
#
_entry.id   AF-A0A1T5DT58-F1
#
_cell.length_a   1.000
_cell.length_b   1.000
_cell.length_c   1.000
_cell.angle_alpha   90.00
_cell.angle_beta   90.00
_cell.angle_gamma   90.00
#
_symmetry.space_group_name_H-M   'P 1'
#
loop_
_entity.id
_entity.type
_entity.pdbx_description
1 polymer ?
#
loop_
_entity_poly.entity_id
_entity_poly.type
_entity_poly.pdbx_seq_one_letter_code
_entity_poly.pdbx_strand_id
1 'polypeptide(L)'
;MREINAYLLLLGGMLLNFSLAIAQTTINHENIFSLRHTCVGIPEDDKLRIYALKKRNWQLMDSIPLPKDYKALDGNIRRVYILMENQMVFHGFYGEPKDTLLFSDSIKMNEITHWIRTPHSTEKDIWIYENERIAAYVKDGEKWLKIDMHEHLSRMLNNEGVKPLIKEDVTRPFKKLYSFENEAGEYTVAVHDDKMIFYRYELPAVYREARNIDFEEKYGHSLPSSKEMEFVLQDGAITAFVYDRRMVAVVFPGLIRFYQYDFGRKKWTQIPDVPDLAYGACCMYPGGQSEAH
;
A
#
# COMPACT_ATOMS: atom_id res chain seq x y z
N MET A 1 75.25 10.31 -31.13
CA MET A 1 74.72 10.75 -29.82
C MET A 1 73.30 11.21 -30.04
N ARG A 2 72.29 10.46 -29.56
CA ARG A 2 71.45 10.82 -28.38
C ARG A 2 70.90 12.25 -28.54
N GLU A 3 69.61 12.51 -28.77
CA GLU A 3 68.42 11.99 -28.09
C GLU A 3 67.19 11.91 -29.00
N ILE A 4 66.45 10.82 -28.83
CA ILE A 4 65.01 10.70 -29.06
C ILE A 4 64.35 11.18 -27.76
N ASN A 5 63.30 12.00 -27.80
CA ASN A 5 62.00 11.66 -27.18
C ASN A 5 60.96 12.79 -27.16
N ALA A 6 59.78 12.41 -27.67
CA ALA A 6 58.48 12.60 -27.04
C ALA A 6 57.91 14.02 -26.92
N TYR A 7 57.52 14.63 -28.04
CA TYR A 7 56.51 15.72 -28.01
C TYR A 7 55.37 15.60 -29.03
N LEU A 8 55.21 14.45 -29.70
CA LEU A 8 54.19 14.28 -30.76
C LEU A 8 53.44 12.94 -30.67
N LEU A 9 53.11 12.51 -29.45
CA LEU A 9 52.14 11.44 -29.16
C LEU A 9 51.25 11.83 -27.95
N LEU A 10 50.89 13.11 -27.86
CA LEU A 10 49.99 13.68 -26.85
C LEU A 10 48.69 14.18 -27.50
N LEU A 11 48.07 13.34 -28.35
CA LEU A 11 46.78 13.64 -28.98
C LEU A 11 45.88 12.40 -29.13
N GLY A 12 46.16 11.32 -28.41
CA GLY A 12 45.53 10.01 -28.67
C GLY A 12 44.90 9.28 -27.47
N GLY A 13 44.80 9.86 -26.28
CA GLY A 13 44.20 9.14 -25.16
C GLY A 13 44.02 10.01 -23.93
N MET A 14 42.76 10.23 -23.55
CA MET A 14 42.17 10.98 -22.42
C MET A 14 41.11 11.91 -23.03
N LEU A 15 39.80 11.69 -22.94
CA LEU A 15 38.98 11.05 -21.93
C LEU A 15 37.72 10.49 -22.61
N LEU A 16 37.63 9.18 -22.79
CA LEU A 16 36.31 8.54 -22.70
C LEU A 16 36.06 8.32 -21.22
N ASN A 17 35.53 9.34 -20.55
CA ASN A 17 34.80 9.13 -19.31
C ASN A 17 33.60 8.25 -19.68
N PHE A 18 33.78 6.93 -19.59
CA PHE A 18 32.66 6.06 -19.31
C PHE A 18 32.23 6.40 -17.88
N SER A 19 31.45 7.46 -17.76
CA SER A 19 30.51 7.59 -16.66
C SER A 19 29.62 6.36 -16.78
N LEU A 20 29.99 5.26 -16.13
CA LEU A 20 28.99 4.32 -15.64
C LEU A 20 28.16 5.14 -14.66
N ALA A 21 27.18 5.87 -15.18
CA ALA A 21 26.02 6.24 -14.42
C ALA A 21 25.39 4.90 -14.03
N ILE A 22 25.74 4.41 -12.85
CA ILE A 22 24.93 3.39 -12.18
C ILE A 22 23.58 4.07 -12.07
N ALA A 23 22.65 3.67 -12.94
CA ALA A 23 21.29 4.18 -12.90
C ALA A 23 20.78 3.91 -11.49
N GLN A 24 20.62 4.97 -10.71
CA GLN A 24 20.08 4.87 -9.37
C GLN A 24 18.64 4.41 -9.55
N THR A 25 18.34 3.19 -9.11
CA THR A 25 16.98 2.64 -9.16
C THR A 25 16.04 3.63 -8.51
N THR A 26 15.13 4.18 -9.31
CA THR A 26 14.14 5.14 -8.83
C THR A 26 12.98 4.34 -8.25
N ILE A 27 12.83 4.41 -6.93
CA ILE A 27 11.74 3.75 -6.22
C ILE A 27 10.62 4.75 -5.95
N ASN A 28 9.42 4.42 -6.43
CA ASN A 28 8.22 5.18 -6.09
C ASN A 28 7.65 4.66 -4.76
N HIS A 29 8.12 5.24 -3.66
CA HIS A 29 7.82 4.82 -2.30
C HIS A 29 6.32 4.93 -1.95
N GLU A 30 5.62 5.93 -2.51
CA GLU A 30 4.18 6.10 -2.29
C GLU A 30 3.37 4.94 -2.88
N ASN A 31 3.87 4.29 -3.93
CA ASN A 31 3.27 3.13 -4.58
C ASN A 31 3.72 1.78 -4.02
N ILE A 32 4.37 1.75 -2.84
CA ILE A 32 4.64 0.50 -2.12
C ILE A 32 3.37 0.05 -1.40
N PHE A 33 3.01 -1.22 -1.53
CA PHE A 33 1.75 -1.75 -0.99
C PHE A 33 1.87 -3.21 -0.53
N SER A 34 0.89 -3.64 0.25
CA SER A 34 0.72 -5.03 0.68
C SER A 34 -0.13 -5.83 -0.31
N LEU A 35 0.27 -7.05 -0.62
CA LEU A 35 -0.59 -8.01 -1.32
C LEU A 35 -1.37 -8.91 -0.35
N ARG A 36 -0.68 -9.54 0.59
CA ARG A 36 -1.26 -10.47 1.59
C ARG A 36 -0.23 -10.77 2.66
N HIS A 37 -0.63 -10.79 3.93
CA HIS A 37 0.29 -11.15 5.01
C HIS A 37 1.63 -10.42 4.84
N THR A 38 2.76 -10.98 5.23
CA THR A 38 4.09 -10.44 4.92
C THR A 38 4.46 -10.64 3.43
N CYS A 39 3.69 -10.05 2.51
CA CYS A 39 3.96 -9.94 1.07
C CYS A 39 3.81 -8.49 0.62
N VAL A 40 4.83 -7.93 -0.02
CA VAL A 40 4.96 -6.51 -0.35
C VAL A 40 5.35 -6.34 -1.82
N GLY A 41 4.65 -5.44 -2.52
CA GLY A 41 5.01 -4.95 -3.84
C GLY A 41 5.85 -3.67 -3.72
N ILE A 42 7.01 -3.64 -4.36
CA ILE A 42 7.92 -2.50 -4.42
C ILE A 42 8.18 -2.14 -5.89
N PRO A 43 7.75 -0.95 -6.37
CA PRO A 43 8.06 -0.49 -7.71
C PRO A 43 9.51 0.00 -7.78
N GLU A 44 10.31 -0.69 -8.61
CA GLU A 44 11.70 -0.40 -8.92
C GLU A 44 11.82 -0.14 -10.43
N ASP A 45 12.01 1.12 -10.81
CA ASP A 45 12.11 1.56 -12.21
C ASP A 45 10.90 1.11 -13.07
N ASP A 46 11.12 0.17 -13.99
CA ASP A 46 10.14 -0.36 -14.94
C ASP A 46 9.49 -1.67 -14.45
N LYS A 47 9.68 -2.05 -13.19
CA LYS A 47 9.22 -3.32 -12.63
C LYS A 47 8.60 -3.16 -11.25
N LEU A 48 7.62 -3.98 -10.97
CA LEU A 48 7.13 -4.24 -9.63
C LEU A 48 7.80 -5.51 -9.12
N ARG A 49 8.65 -5.37 -8.10
CA ARG A 49 9.21 -6.50 -7.35
C ARG A 49 8.26 -6.92 -6.26
N ILE A 50 8.08 -8.23 -6.09
CA ILE A 50 7.20 -8.77 -5.07
C ILE A 50 8.01 -9.60 -4.10
N TYR A 51 8.04 -9.17 -2.86
CA TYR A 51 8.75 -9.83 -1.78
C TYR A 51 7.77 -10.54 -0.87
N ALA A 52 8.09 -11.77 -0.46
CA ALA A 52 7.35 -12.46 0.59
C ALA A 52 8.30 -12.95 1.69
N LEU A 53 7.86 -12.86 2.93
CA LEU A 53 8.59 -13.41 4.06
C LEU A 53 8.41 -14.94 4.10
N LYS A 54 9.53 -15.67 4.09
CA LYS A 54 9.56 -17.12 4.35
C LYS A 54 10.59 -17.42 5.43
N LYS A 55 10.17 -18.09 6.51
CA LYS A 55 11.04 -18.47 7.64
C LYS A 55 11.92 -17.30 8.13
N ARG A 56 11.30 -16.12 8.35
CA ARG A 56 11.96 -14.87 8.75
C ARG A 56 12.99 -14.31 7.74
N ASN A 57 12.93 -14.68 6.47
CA ASN A 57 13.74 -14.08 5.43
C ASN A 57 12.85 -13.56 4.30
N TRP A 58 13.05 -12.32 3.90
CA TRP A 58 12.38 -11.76 2.74
C TRP A 58 12.98 -12.36 1.46
N GLN A 59 12.12 -12.84 0.57
CA GLN A 59 12.52 -13.43 -0.70
C GLN A 59 11.78 -12.74 -1.83
N LEU A 60 12.49 -12.40 -2.90
CA LEU A 60 11.87 -12.03 -4.16
C LEU A 60 11.10 -13.24 -4.69
N MET A 61 9.80 -13.06 -4.88
CA MET A 61 8.87 -14.07 -5.36
C MET A 61 8.59 -13.92 -6.84
N ASP A 62 8.43 -12.68 -7.29
CA ASP A 62 8.02 -12.37 -8.65
C ASP A 62 8.48 -10.96 -9.05
N SER A 63 8.48 -10.69 -10.36
CA SER A 63 8.81 -9.41 -10.95
C SER A 63 7.89 -9.15 -12.15
N ILE A 64 7.04 -8.14 -12.03
CA ILE A 64 6.06 -7.80 -13.07
C ILE A 64 6.56 -6.55 -13.81
N PRO A 65 6.61 -6.53 -15.15
CA PRO A 65 6.89 -5.30 -15.89
C PRO A 65 5.77 -4.29 -15.70
N LEU A 66 6.13 -3.04 -15.41
CA LEU A 66 5.20 -1.93 -15.24
C LEU A 66 5.04 -1.15 -16.56
N PRO A 67 3.80 -0.83 -16.97
CA PRO A 67 3.54 0.11 -18.06
C PRO A 67 4.18 1.47 -17.77
N LYS A 68 4.78 2.16 -18.74
CA LYS A 68 5.49 3.43 -18.47
C LYS A 68 4.59 4.55 -17.94
N ASP A 69 3.31 4.47 -18.23
CA ASP A 69 2.27 5.45 -17.94
C ASP A 69 1.38 5.05 -16.76
N TYR A 70 1.78 4.07 -15.95
CA TYR A 70 1.08 3.75 -14.71
C TYR A 70 1.03 4.98 -13.79
N LYS A 71 -0.13 5.21 -13.17
CA LYS A 71 -0.36 6.31 -12.24
C LYS A 71 -0.13 5.87 -10.80
N ALA A 72 -0.60 4.66 -10.47
CA ALA A 72 -0.47 4.13 -9.14
C ALA A 72 -0.57 2.61 -9.09
N LEU A 73 -0.14 2.04 -7.96
CA LEU A 73 -0.15 0.60 -7.71
C LEU A 73 -0.77 0.28 -6.36
N ASP A 74 -1.51 -0.82 -6.33
CA ASP A 74 -1.87 -1.51 -5.10
C ASP A 74 -2.15 -2.98 -5.43
N GLY A 75 -2.74 -3.71 -4.50
CA GLY A 75 -3.15 -5.07 -4.73
C GLY A 75 -3.76 -5.73 -3.50
N ASN A 76 -4.15 -6.97 -3.68
CA ASN A 76 -4.74 -7.82 -2.66
C ASN A 76 -4.24 -9.25 -2.89
N ILE A 77 -4.67 -10.21 -2.05
CA ILE A 77 -4.12 -11.54 -1.78
C ILE A 77 -3.63 -12.31 -3.02
N ARG A 78 -4.19 -12.05 -4.21
CA ARG A 78 -3.84 -12.73 -5.45
C ARG A 78 -3.69 -11.84 -6.66
N ARG A 79 -3.72 -10.51 -6.52
CA ARG A 79 -3.75 -9.59 -7.65
C ARG A 79 -3.02 -8.30 -7.37
N VAL A 80 -2.28 -7.83 -8.36
CA VAL A 80 -1.77 -6.46 -8.43
C VAL A 80 -2.75 -5.65 -9.27
N TYR A 81 -3.03 -4.44 -8.80
CA TYR A 81 -3.87 -3.45 -9.46
C TYR A 81 -2.94 -2.35 -9.97
N ILE A 82 -2.90 -2.21 -11.29
CA ILE A 82 -2.09 -1.20 -11.97
C ILE A 82 -3.07 -0.15 -12.50
N LEU A 83 -3.11 1.00 -11.84
CA LEU A 83 -3.97 2.10 -12.25
C LEU A 83 -3.31 2.86 -13.41
N MET A 84 -4.10 3.06 -14.46
CA MET A 84 -3.78 3.86 -15.63
C MET A 84 -4.84 4.96 -15.74
N GLU A 85 -4.68 5.90 -16.67
CA GLU A 85 -5.58 7.07 -16.81
C GLU A 85 -7.07 6.71 -16.96
N ASN A 86 -7.42 5.72 -17.80
CA ASN A 86 -8.81 5.34 -18.09
C ASN A 86 -9.13 3.86 -17.81
N GLN A 87 -8.22 3.17 -17.13
CA GLN A 87 -8.37 1.74 -16.88
C GLN A 87 -7.59 1.27 -15.67
N MET A 88 -8.00 0.13 -15.13
CA MET A 88 -7.24 -0.62 -14.15
C MET A 88 -6.86 -1.97 -14.73
N VAL A 89 -5.57 -2.27 -14.79
CA VAL A 89 -5.06 -3.57 -15.22
C VAL A 89 -4.86 -4.44 -13.99
N PHE A 90 -5.45 -5.63 -14.03
CA PHE A 90 -5.33 -6.64 -12.99
C PHE A 90 -4.30 -7.67 -13.42
N HIS A 91 -3.26 -7.85 -12.62
CA HIS A 91 -2.29 -8.91 -12.80
C HIS A 91 -2.48 -9.95 -11.71
N GLY A 92 -3.00 -11.12 -12.09
CA GLY A 92 -3.21 -12.24 -11.18
C GLY A 92 -1.95 -13.08 -10.94
N PHE A 93 -1.83 -13.68 -9.76
CA PHE A 93 -0.79 -14.67 -9.45
C PHE A 93 -1.30 -16.10 -9.67
N TYR A 94 -0.37 -17.05 -9.79
CA TYR A 94 -0.65 -18.49 -9.76
C TYR A 94 -1.61 -18.98 -10.86
N GLY A 95 -1.48 -18.43 -12.08
CA GLY A 95 -2.30 -18.83 -13.23
C GLY A 95 -3.63 -18.09 -13.36
N GLU A 96 -3.92 -17.15 -12.46
CA GLU A 96 -5.00 -16.18 -12.65
C GLU A 96 -4.73 -15.33 -13.90
N PRO A 97 -5.71 -15.18 -14.80
CA PRO A 97 -5.52 -14.42 -16.02
C PRO A 97 -5.27 -12.94 -15.70
N LYS A 98 -4.56 -12.27 -16.60
CA LYS A 98 -4.57 -10.81 -16.64
C LYS A 98 -5.96 -10.36 -17.09
N ASP A 99 -6.45 -9.30 -16.48
CA ASP A 99 -7.71 -8.69 -16.87
C ASP A 99 -7.59 -7.17 -16.87
N THR A 100 -8.55 -6.49 -17.47
CA THR A 100 -8.56 -5.03 -17.57
C THR A 100 -9.98 -4.52 -17.39
N LEU A 101 -10.10 -3.58 -16.46
CA LEU A 101 -11.32 -2.84 -16.23
C LEU A 101 -11.20 -1.48 -16.90
N LEU A 102 -12.04 -1.25 -17.90
CA LEU A 102 -12.20 0.06 -18.52
C LEU A 102 -13.19 0.88 -17.68
N PHE A 103 -12.76 2.08 -17.31
CA PHE A 103 -13.64 3.03 -16.64
C PHE A 103 -14.59 3.66 -17.65
N SER A 104 -15.85 3.85 -17.27
CA SER A 104 -16.75 4.74 -18.00
C SER A 104 -16.45 6.19 -17.66
N ASP A 105 -16.89 7.12 -18.51
CA ASP A 105 -16.77 8.57 -18.27
C ASP A 105 -17.43 9.03 -16.95
N SER A 106 -18.31 8.20 -16.38
CA SER A 106 -18.96 8.44 -15.07
C SER A 106 -18.07 8.09 -13.86
N ILE A 107 -16.94 7.43 -14.06
CA ILE A 107 -15.94 7.10 -13.04
C ILE A 107 -14.77 8.06 -13.20
N LYS A 108 -14.49 8.86 -12.17
CA LYS A 108 -13.33 9.76 -12.15
C LYS A 108 -12.24 9.19 -11.25
N MET A 109 -11.39 8.31 -11.78
CA MET A 109 -10.20 7.80 -11.10
C MET A 109 -8.94 8.51 -11.58
N ASN A 110 -8.86 9.82 -11.30
CA ASN A 110 -7.70 10.63 -11.72
C ASN A 110 -6.51 10.47 -10.76
N GLU A 111 -6.76 10.14 -9.48
CA GLU A 111 -5.76 9.96 -8.44
C GLU A 111 -6.14 8.77 -7.53
N ILE A 112 -5.17 7.97 -7.10
CA ILE A 112 -5.42 6.79 -6.25
C ILE A 112 -5.71 7.16 -4.79
N THR A 113 -5.41 8.40 -4.39
CA THR A 113 -5.55 8.92 -3.03
C THR A 113 -6.97 8.75 -2.48
N HIS A 114 -7.95 8.76 -3.37
CA HIS A 114 -9.37 8.58 -3.05
C HIS A 114 -9.90 7.18 -3.36
N TRP A 115 -9.11 6.30 -3.94
CA TRP A 115 -9.51 4.91 -4.10
C TRP A 115 -9.37 4.17 -2.77
N ILE A 116 -10.40 3.39 -2.45
CA ILE A 116 -10.49 2.64 -1.20
C ILE A 116 -10.23 1.18 -1.51
N ARG A 117 -9.07 0.68 -1.08
CA ARG A 117 -8.78 -0.74 -1.22
C ARG A 117 -9.61 -1.54 -0.23
N THR A 118 -10.45 -2.44 -0.72
CA THR A 118 -11.21 -3.39 0.10
C THR A 118 -10.74 -4.83 -0.12
N PRO A 119 -10.89 -5.74 0.87
CA PRO A 119 -10.64 -7.17 0.71
C PRO A 119 -11.43 -7.79 -0.44
N HIS A 120 -12.54 -7.15 -0.82
CA HIS A 120 -13.47 -7.62 -1.83
C HIS A 120 -13.38 -6.86 -3.14
N SER A 121 -12.55 -5.81 -3.27
CA SER A 121 -12.43 -5.07 -4.53
C SER A 121 -12.01 -6.04 -5.64
N THR A 122 -12.89 -6.18 -6.62
CA THR A 122 -12.71 -7.07 -7.78
C THR A 122 -12.67 -6.26 -9.07
N GLU A 123 -12.54 -6.94 -10.21
CA GLU A 123 -12.77 -6.33 -11.51
C GLU A 123 -14.23 -5.90 -11.72
N LYS A 124 -15.16 -6.37 -10.89
CA LYS A 124 -16.59 -6.06 -10.99
C LYS A 124 -17.01 -4.89 -10.11
N ASP A 125 -16.17 -4.47 -9.18
CA ASP A 125 -16.47 -3.37 -8.28
C ASP A 125 -15.23 -2.59 -7.84
N ILE A 126 -15.35 -1.26 -7.82
CA ILE A 126 -14.32 -0.37 -7.28
C ILE A 126 -14.95 0.58 -6.28
N TRP A 127 -14.20 0.90 -5.24
CA TRP A 127 -14.69 1.72 -4.13
C TRP A 127 -13.93 3.03 -4.12
N ILE A 128 -14.65 4.14 -4.18
CA ILE A 128 -14.09 5.48 -4.35
C ILE A 128 -14.64 6.38 -3.24
N TYR A 129 -13.77 7.17 -2.63
CA TYR A 129 -14.14 8.28 -1.79
C TYR A 129 -14.45 9.50 -2.66
N GLU A 130 -15.69 9.96 -2.65
CA GLU A 130 -16.12 11.13 -3.43
C GLU A 130 -17.18 11.93 -2.67
N ASN A 131 -17.07 13.25 -2.70
CA ASN A 131 -18.01 14.17 -2.05
C ASN A 131 -18.27 13.83 -0.58
N GLU A 132 -17.19 13.54 0.16
CA GLU A 132 -17.23 13.11 1.56
C GLU A 132 -17.97 11.77 1.82
N ARG A 133 -18.13 10.95 0.78
CA ARG A 133 -18.83 9.65 0.85
C ARG A 133 -18.03 8.53 0.23
N ILE A 134 -18.33 7.31 0.65
CA ILE A 134 -17.81 6.10 0.03
C ILE A 134 -18.85 5.63 -0.99
N ALA A 135 -18.47 5.56 -2.25
CA ALA A 135 -19.29 5.01 -3.32
C ALA A 135 -18.65 3.74 -3.86
N ALA A 136 -19.46 2.70 -4.02
CA ALA A 136 -19.09 1.51 -4.75
C ALA A 136 -19.63 1.63 -6.18
N TYR A 137 -18.75 1.58 -7.17
CA TYR A 137 -19.13 1.45 -8.57
C TYR A 137 -19.09 -0.02 -8.91
N VAL A 138 -20.24 -0.58 -9.29
CA VAL A 138 -20.40 -2.00 -9.62
C VAL A 138 -20.74 -2.13 -11.09
N LYS A 139 -20.06 -3.05 -11.77
CA LYS A 139 -20.29 -3.37 -13.17
C LYS A 139 -21.40 -4.41 -13.29
N ASP A 140 -22.50 -4.04 -13.92
CA ASP A 140 -23.62 -4.91 -14.28
C ASP A 140 -23.70 -5.02 -15.81
N GLY A 141 -23.18 -6.13 -16.35
CA GLY A 141 -22.97 -6.30 -17.78
C GLY A 141 -22.00 -5.25 -18.35
N GLU A 142 -22.49 -4.41 -19.26
CA GLU A 142 -21.73 -3.29 -19.86
C GLU A 142 -21.90 -1.96 -19.12
N LYS A 143 -22.81 -1.90 -18.12
CA LYS A 143 -23.14 -0.65 -17.42
C LYS A 143 -22.45 -0.58 -16.07
N TRP A 144 -22.08 0.64 -15.70
CA TRP A 144 -21.60 0.97 -14.37
C TRP A 144 -22.72 1.57 -13.54
N LEU A 145 -23.01 0.93 -12.41
CA LEU A 145 -23.97 1.39 -11.43
C LEU A 145 -23.21 1.94 -10.22
N LYS A 146 -23.54 3.17 -9.82
CA LYS A 146 -23.01 3.78 -8.60
C LYS A 146 -23.94 3.44 -7.44
N ILE A 147 -23.37 2.86 -6.39
CA ILE A 147 -24.04 2.55 -5.12
C ILE A 147 -23.42 3.45 -4.06
N ASP A 148 -24.23 4.32 -3.45
CA ASP A 148 -23.80 5.09 -2.29
C ASP A 148 -23.78 4.16 -1.07
N MET A 149 -22.57 3.84 -0.56
CA MET A 149 -22.41 2.91 0.55
C MET A 149 -22.95 3.48 1.86
N HIS A 150 -23.01 4.81 2.00
CA HIS A 150 -23.64 5.44 3.16
C HIS A 150 -25.15 5.19 3.14
N GLU A 151 -25.80 5.29 1.98
CA GLU A 151 -27.21 4.94 1.85
C GLU A 151 -27.45 3.44 2.06
N HIS A 152 -26.58 2.59 1.51
CA HIS A 152 -26.64 1.15 1.72
C HIS A 152 -26.53 0.78 3.20
N LEU A 153 -25.53 1.33 3.91
CA LEU A 153 -25.36 1.14 5.35
C LEU A 153 -26.54 1.77 6.11
N SER A 154 -26.93 3.01 5.86
CA SER A 154 -28.04 3.66 6.59
C SER A 154 -29.36 2.86 6.48
N ARG A 155 -29.61 2.26 5.30
CA ARG A 155 -30.75 1.36 5.06
C ARG A 155 -30.59 0.02 5.79
N MET A 156 -29.42 -0.60 5.76
CA MET A 156 -29.15 -1.84 6.51
C MET A 156 -29.25 -1.66 8.03
N LEU A 157 -28.85 -0.49 8.52
CA LEU A 157 -28.78 -0.17 9.94
C LEU A 157 -30.10 0.45 10.47
N ASN A 158 -31.11 0.69 9.60
CA ASN A 158 -32.34 1.43 9.93
C ASN A 158 -32.07 2.74 10.68
N ASN A 159 -31.03 3.47 10.29
CA ASN A 159 -30.53 4.60 11.04
C ASN A 159 -30.18 5.76 10.10
N GLU A 160 -31.03 6.79 10.06
CA GLU A 160 -30.89 7.96 9.18
C GLU A 160 -29.80 8.96 9.63
N GLY A 161 -28.94 8.59 10.59
CA GLY A 161 -28.02 9.50 11.28
C GLY A 161 -26.53 9.16 11.22
N VAL A 162 -26.09 8.22 10.36
CA VAL A 162 -24.67 7.82 10.29
C VAL A 162 -23.84 8.96 9.68
N LYS A 163 -23.15 9.76 10.51
CA LYS A 163 -22.24 10.80 10.00
C LYS A 163 -21.15 10.15 9.11
N PRO A 164 -20.70 10.82 8.03
CA PRO A 164 -19.56 10.34 7.25
C PRO A 164 -18.37 10.14 8.19
N LEU A 165 -17.82 8.93 8.17
CA LEU A 165 -16.84 8.49 9.16
C LEU A 165 -15.48 9.16 8.94
N ILE A 166 -15.19 9.49 7.68
CA ILE A 166 -13.97 10.13 7.23
C ILE A 166 -14.30 11.44 6.52
N LYS A 167 -13.70 12.53 7.01
CA LYS A 167 -13.74 13.83 6.35
C LYS A 167 -12.31 14.18 5.97
N GLU A 168 -12.09 14.40 4.68
CA GLU A 168 -10.80 14.90 4.22
C GLU A 168 -10.63 16.35 4.70
N ASP A 169 -9.50 16.62 5.35
CA ASP A 169 -9.06 17.96 5.68
C ASP A 169 -8.14 18.42 4.54
N VAL A 170 -8.42 19.57 3.94
CA VAL A 170 -7.57 20.11 2.86
C VAL A 170 -6.13 20.32 3.33
N THR A 171 -5.92 20.53 4.64
CA THR A 171 -4.60 20.66 5.25
C THR A 171 -3.93 19.31 5.55
N ARG A 172 -4.67 18.21 5.48
CA ARG A 172 -4.22 16.83 5.68
C ARG A 172 -4.93 15.87 4.70
N PRO A 173 -4.56 15.92 3.41
CA PRO A 173 -5.15 15.04 2.41
C PRO A 173 -4.87 13.57 2.73
N PHE A 174 -5.69 12.68 2.19
CA PHE A 174 -5.43 11.25 2.26
C PHE A 174 -4.31 10.87 1.29
N LYS A 175 -3.38 10.06 1.77
CA LYS A 175 -2.41 9.37 0.89
C LYS A 175 -2.98 8.06 0.38
N LYS A 176 -3.66 7.30 1.25
CA LYS A 176 -4.28 6.01 0.95
C LYS A 176 -5.51 5.79 1.83
N LEU A 177 -6.48 5.07 1.28
CA LEU A 177 -7.67 4.63 1.99
C LEU A 177 -7.81 3.10 1.92
N TYR A 178 -8.15 2.51 3.05
CA TYR A 178 -8.42 1.09 3.18
C TYR A 178 -9.79 0.88 3.81
N SER A 179 -10.52 -0.14 3.38
CA SER A 179 -11.68 -0.65 4.10
C SER A 179 -11.48 -2.13 4.38
N PHE A 180 -11.83 -2.62 5.56
CA PHE A 180 -11.82 -4.05 5.87
C PHE A 180 -12.93 -4.44 6.83
N GLU A 181 -13.56 -5.58 6.56
CA GLU A 181 -14.56 -6.19 7.43
C GLU A 181 -13.92 -7.28 8.31
N ASN A 182 -14.40 -7.40 9.54
CA ASN A 182 -14.20 -8.58 10.36
C ASN A 182 -15.38 -8.79 11.32
N GLU A 183 -15.26 -9.79 12.19
CA GLU A 183 -16.27 -10.13 13.21
C GLU A 183 -16.67 -8.96 14.13
N ALA A 184 -15.81 -7.96 14.32
CA ALA A 184 -16.10 -6.79 15.16
C ALA A 184 -16.72 -5.61 14.40
N GLY A 185 -16.89 -5.74 13.09
CA GLY A 185 -17.43 -4.71 12.20
C GLY A 185 -16.49 -4.29 11.08
N GLU A 186 -16.93 -3.28 10.35
CA GLU A 186 -16.20 -2.67 9.24
C GLU A 186 -15.30 -1.55 9.76
N TYR A 187 -14.14 -1.41 9.17
CA TYR A 187 -13.20 -0.36 9.48
C TYR A 187 -12.79 0.34 8.19
N THR A 188 -12.72 1.66 8.25
CA THR A 188 -12.04 2.47 7.24
C THR A 188 -10.77 3.03 7.84
N VAL A 189 -9.64 2.92 7.13
CA VAL A 189 -8.36 3.47 7.57
C VAL A 189 -7.92 4.53 6.60
N ALA A 190 -7.59 5.70 7.14
CA ALA A 190 -6.98 6.79 6.42
C ALA A 190 -5.48 6.87 6.75
N VAL A 191 -4.65 6.87 5.71
CA VAL A 191 -3.21 7.16 5.82
C VAL A 191 -2.99 8.62 5.47
N HIS A 192 -2.36 9.35 6.38
CA HIS A 192 -1.89 10.73 6.21
C HIS A 192 -0.37 10.77 6.24
N ASP A 193 0.21 11.96 6.07
CA ASP A 193 1.66 12.17 6.12
C ASP A 193 2.28 11.90 7.50
N ASP A 194 1.50 12.08 8.58
CA ASP A 194 1.96 12.00 9.97
C ASP A 194 1.39 10.79 10.73
N LYS A 195 0.30 10.18 10.25
CA LYS A 195 -0.39 9.10 10.97
C LYS A 195 -1.34 8.26 10.14
N MET A 196 -1.77 7.15 10.73
CA MET A 196 -2.92 6.36 10.28
C MET A 196 -4.05 6.42 11.31
N ILE A 197 -5.27 6.66 10.85
CA ILE A 197 -6.46 6.70 11.70
C ILE A 197 -7.40 5.55 11.33
N PHE A 198 -7.78 4.74 12.32
CA PHE A 198 -8.66 3.59 12.15
C PHE A 198 -10.07 3.93 12.59
N TYR A 199 -10.94 4.19 11.63
CA TYR A 199 -12.33 4.49 11.89
C TYR A 199 -13.17 3.22 11.89
N ARG A 200 -14.01 3.01 12.90
CA ARG A 200 -14.85 1.81 13.04
C ARG A 200 -16.32 2.13 12.78
N TYR A 201 -16.97 1.32 11.95
CA TYR A 201 -18.42 1.21 11.89
C TYR A 201 -18.88 0.13 12.85
N GLU A 202 -19.69 0.52 13.84
CA GLU A 202 -20.32 -0.46 14.70
C GLU A 202 -21.47 -1.15 13.97
N LEU A 203 -21.41 -2.48 13.90
CA LEU A 203 -22.58 -3.27 13.47
C LEU A 203 -23.72 -3.06 14.48
N PRO A 204 -24.99 -3.02 14.03
CA PRO A 204 -26.14 -2.90 14.92
C PRO A 204 -26.17 -4.02 15.94
N ALA A 205 -26.76 -3.75 17.10
CA ALA A 205 -26.97 -4.76 18.14
C ALA A 205 -27.61 -6.04 17.57
N VAL A 206 -28.62 -5.90 16.72
CA VAL A 206 -29.31 -7.03 16.06
C VAL A 206 -28.36 -7.92 15.23
N TYR A 207 -27.40 -7.33 14.51
CA TYR A 207 -26.40 -8.09 13.76
C TYR A 207 -25.37 -8.77 14.68
N ARG A 208 -24.96 -8.09 15.76
CA ARG A 208 -24.04 -8.68 16.76
C ARG A 208 -24.69 -9.84 17.51
N GLU A 209 -25.95 -9.68 17.90
CA GLU A 209 -26.78 -10.71 18.53
C GLU A 209 -27.01 -11.91 17.59
N ALA A 210 -27.37 -11.65 16.33
CA ALA A 210 -27.58 -12.71 15.35
C ALA A 210 -26.29 -13.51 15.04
N ARG A 211 -25.11 -12.89 15.13
CA ARG A 211 -23.83 -13.58 15.00
C ARG A 211 -23.28 -14.13 16.33
N ASN A 212 -23.99 -13.92 17.44
CA ASN A 212 -23.59 -14.31 18.81
C ASN A 212 -22.14 -13.87 19.15
N ILE A 213 -21.79 -12.63 18.79
CA ILE A 213 -20.42 -12.10 18.95
C ILE A 213 -20.37 -11.26 20.22
N ASP A 214 -19.91 -11.85 21.31
CA ASP A 214 -19.37 -11.09 22.44
C ASP A 214 -17.84 -11.00 22.28
N PHE A 215 -17.37 -9.80 21.90
CA PHE A 215 -15.95 -9.58 21.63
C PHE A 215 -15.12 -9.57 22.92
N GLU A 216 -15.67 -9.07 24.02
CA GLU A 216 -14.97 -9.05 25.30
C GLU A 216 -14.86 -10.46 25.88
N GLU A 217 -15.92 -11.26 25.79
CA GLU A 217 -15.89 -12.67 26.18
C GLU A 217 -14.90 -13.46 25.31
N LYS A 218 -14.94 -13.28 23.98
CA LYS A 218 -14.12 -14.05 23.04
C LYS A 218 -12.63 -13.70 23.11
N TYR A 219 -12.30 -12.42 23.28
CA TYR A 219 -10.91 -11.94 23.18
C TYR A 219 -10.33 -11.42 24.50
N GLY A 220 -11.13 -11.34 25.57
CA GLY A 220 -10.68 -10.91 26.90
C GLY A 220 -10.38 -9.41 27.00
N HIS A 221 -10.80 -8.60 26.03
CA HIS A 221 -10.57 -7.16 26.01
C HIS A 221 -11.64 -6.42 25.18
N SER A 222 -11.88 -5.16 25.53
CA SER A 222 -12.79 -4.29 24.77
C SER A 222 -12.24 -3.92 23.40
N LEU A 223 -13.15 -3.58 22.48
CA LEU A 223 -12.74 -3.07 21.17
C LEU A 223 -12.16 -1.65 21.31
N PRO A 224 -10.98 -1.36 20.76
CA PRO A 224 -10.38 -0.04 20.84
C PRO A 224 -11.18 0.98 20.01
N SER A 225 -11.20 2.22 20.49
CA SER A 225 -11.65 3.40 19.77
C SER A 225 -10.66 3.80 18.67
N SER A 226 -11.09 4.66 17.74
CA SER A 226 -10.21 5.18 16.69
C SER A 226 -8.97 5.90 17.22
N LYS A 227 -9.11 6.60 18.35
CA LYS A 227 -7.99 7.28 19.01
C LYS A 227 -7.00 6.30 19.62
N GLU A 228 -7.48 5.21 20.21
CA GLU A 228 -6.61 4.15 20.77
C GLU A 228 -5.87 3.39 19.67
N MET A 229 -6.47 3.24 18.49
CA MET A 229 -5.85 2.61 17.32
C MET A 229 -5.01 3.56 16.46
N GLU A 230 -4.96 4.86 16.76
CA GLU A 230 -4.16 5.81 15.97
C GLU A 230 -2.68 5.36 15.96
N PHE A 231 -2.09 5.32 14.75
CA PHE A 231 -0.67 5.02 14.57
C PHE A 231 0.04 6.28 14.10
N VAL A 232 0.95 6.82 14.91
CA VAL A 232 1.78 7.96 14.51
C VAL A 232 2.98 7.45 13.71
N LEU A 233 3.18 7.99 12.51
CA LEU A 233 4.34 7.67 11.68
C LEU A 233 5.60 8.23 12.32
N GLN A 234 6.70 7.46 12.24
CA GLN A 234 7.97 7.88 12.81
C GLN A 234 8.68 8.88 11.89
N ASP A 235 9.58 9.69 12.45
CA ASP A 235 10.41 10.62 11.68
C ASP A 235 11.13 9.91 10.52
N GLY A 236 11.08 10.51 9.33
CA GLY A 236 11.66 9.95 8.12
C GLY A 236 10.81 8.88 7.41
N ALA A 237 9.62 8.56 7.93
CA ALA A 237 8.64 7.77 7.20
C ALA A 237 8.14 8.55 5.96
N ILE A 238 7.96 7.84 4.86
CA ILE A 238 7.42 8.38 3.60
C ILE A 238 5.92 8.11 3.50
N THR A 239 5.52 6.89 3.84
CA THR A 239 4.11 6.45 3.82
C THR A 239 3.94 5.22 4.69
N ALA A 240 2.72 4.72 4.77
CA ALA A 240 2.40 3.44 5.39
C ALA A 240 1.33 2.72 4.59
N PHE A 241 1.24 1.41 4.80
CA PHE A 241 0.14 0.61 4.29
C PHE A 241 -0.33 -0.36 5.36
N VAL A 242 -1.60 -0.73 5.25
CA VAL A 242 -2.30 -1.55 6.24
C VAL A 242 -2.42 -2.96 5.70
N TYR A 243 -2.28 -3.98 6.54
CA TYR A 243 -2.66 -5.34 6.18
C TYR A 243 -4.08 -5.66 6.65
N ASP A 244 -4.33 -5.32 7.91
CA ASP A 244 -5.62 -5.40 8.57
C ASP A 244 -5.61 -4.48 9.81
N ARG A 245 -6.64 -4.56 10.65
CA ARG A 245 -6.72 -3.80 11.92
C ARG A 245 -5.58 -4.07 12.90
N ARG A 246 -4.85 -5.18 12.75
CA ARG A 246 -3.83 -5.65 13.68
C ARG A 246 -2.43 -5.39 13.18
N MET A 247 -2.23 -5.20 11.88
CA MET A 247 -0.90 -5.14 11.29
C MET A 247 -0.79 -4.02 10.26
N VAL A 248 0.25 -3.21 10.42
CA VAL A 248 0.62 -2.13 9.50
C VAL A 248 2.10 -2.24 9.16
N ALA A 249 2.50 -1.57 8.10
CA ALA A 249 3.88 -1.38 7.73
C ALA A 249 4.17 0.09 7.41
N VAL A 250 5.34 0.56 7.83
CA VAL A 250 5.83 1.91 7.61
C VAL A 250 6.98 1.84 6.62
N VAL A 251 6.91 2.69 5.61
CA VAL A 251 7.89 2.78 4.53
C VAL A 251 8.84 3.93 4.81
N PHE A 252 10.13 3.62 4.89
CA PHE A 252 11.23 4.57 4.99
C PHE A 252 12.12 4.44 3.75
N PRO A 253 13.00 5.41 3.46
CA PRO A 253 14.01 5.24 2.42
C PRO A 253 14.81 3.94 2.62
N GLY A 254 14.65 2.99 1.69
CA GLY A 254 15.39 1.73 1.65
C GLY A 254 15.00 0.65 2.67
N LEU A 255 14.00 0.87 3.54
CA LEU A 255 13.50 -0.17 4.45
C LEU A 255 11.99 -0.05 4.74
N ILE A 256 11.36 -1.20 5.02
CA ILE A 256 9.97 -1.29 5.48
C ILE A 256 9.95 -1.98 6.83
N ARG A 257 9.27 -1.36 7.81
CA ARG A 257 9.15 -1.88 9.17
C ARG A 257 7.71 -2.23 9.49
N PHE A 258 7.51 -3.32 10.24
CA PHE A 258 6.20 -3.90 10.50
C PHE A 258 5.80 -3.75 11.97
N TYR A 259 4.55 -3.36 12.19
CA TYR A 259 3.99 -3.14 13.51
C TYR A 259 2.69 -3.92 13.68
N GLN A 260 2.45 -4.37 14.90
CA GLN A 260 1.20 -4.99 15.31
C GLN A 260 0.53 -4.22 16.43
N TYR A 261 -0.79 -4.21 16.42
CA TYR A 261 -1.61 -3.66 17.49
C TYR A 261 -1.85 -4.73 18.57
N ASP A 262 -1.35 -4.46 19.76
CA ASP A 262 -1.66 -5.23 20.96
C ASP A 262 -2.98 -4.71 21.54
N PHE A 263 -4.05 -5.49 21.39
CA PHE A 263 -5.38 -5.10 21.87
C PHE A 263 -5.49 -5.07 23.40
N GLY A 264 -4.76 -5.95 24.10
CA GLY A 264 -4.77 -5.98 25.57
C GLY A 264 -4.07 -4.77 26.16
N ARG A 265 -2.97 -4.33 25.54
CA ARG A 265 -2.21 -3.14 25.95
C ARG A 265 -2.63 -1.85 25.24
N LYS A 266 -3.54 -1.96 24.26
CA LYS A 266 -4.02 -0.88 23.40
C LYS A 266 -2.91 -0.01 22.82
N LYS A 267 -1.92 -0.67 22.22
CA LYS A 267 -0.76 0.03 21.64
C LYS A 267 -0.17 -0.69 20.44
N TRP A 268 0.39 0.08 19.53
CA TRP A 268 1.21 -0.44 18.44
C TRP A 268 2.62 -0.78 18.94
N THR A 269 3.14 -1.92 18.49
CA THR A 269 4.51 -2.37 18.79
C THR A 269 5.13 -2.97 17.54
N GLN A 270 6.44 -2.82 17.38
CA GLN A 270 7.15 -3.49 16.29
C GLN A 270 7.01 -5.00 16.45
N ILE A 271 6.80 -5.71 15.33
CA ILE A 271 6.67 -7.17 15.34
C ILE A 271 8.07 -7.79 15.47
N PRO A 272 8.40 -8.47 16.58
CA PRO A 272 9.76 -8.95 16.83
C PRO A 272 10.18 -10.08 15.86
N ASP A 273 9.23 -10.84 15.33
CA ASP A 273 9.48 -12.00 14.46
C ASP A 273 9.43 -11.69 12.96
N VAL A 274 9.12 -10.45 12.59
CA VAL A 274 9.09 -10.00 11.19
C VAL A 274 10.24 -9.02 11.02
N PRO A 275 11.35 -9.43 10.37
CA PRO A 275 12.46 -8.50 10.13
C PRO A 275 12.03 -7.38 9.18
N ASP A 276 12.73 -6.25 9.28
CA ASP A 276 12.59 -5.17 8.31
C ASP A 276 12.88 -5.70 6.89
N LEU A 277 12.10 -5.24 5.90
CA LEU A 277 12.37 -5.51 4.49
C LEU A 277 13.26 -4.41 3.94
N ALA A 278 14.55 -4.69 3.76
CA ALA A 278 15.48 -3.79 3.09
C ALA A 278 15.31 -3.88 1.56
N TYR A 279 15.34 -2.73 0.87
CA TYR A 279 15.21 -2.64 -0.58
C TYR A 279 16.02 -1.45 -1.12
N GLY A 280 16.15 -1.34 -2.45
CA GLY A 280 16.89 -0.24 -3.07
C GLY A 280 18.40 -0.23 -2.84
N ALA A 281 18.97 -1.33 -2.33
CA ALA A 281 20.41 -1.47 -2.17
C ALA A 281 21.10 -1.70 -3.52
N CYS A 282 21.38 -0.62 -4.25
CA CYS A 282 22.57 -0.51 -5.07
C CYS A 282 23.48 0.57 -4.46
N CYS A 283 24.65 0.12 -3.99
CA CYS A 283 25.82 0.95 -3.66
C CYS A 283 25.77 1.80 -2.39
N MET A 284 25.91 1.18 -1.23
CA MET A 284 26.81 1.71 -0.19
C MET A 284 27.69 0.57 0.30
N TYR A 285 28.85 0.38 -0.35
CA TYR A 285 30.15 0.00 0.22
C TYR A 285 31.16 -0.27 -0.92
N PRO A 286 32.04 0.69 -1.26
CA PRO A 286 33.41 0.38 -1.65
C PRO A 286 34.29 0.71 -0.44
N GLY A 287 34.69 -0.30 0.32
CA GLY A 287 35.48 -0.06 1.53
C GLY A 287 35.92 -1.31 2.28
N GLY A 288 36.14 -2.41 1.57
CA GLY A 288 37.00 -3.47 2.09
C GLY A 288 38.47 -3.06 1.91
N GLN A 289 39.09 -2.60 2.99
CA GLN A 289 40.52 -2.76 3.29
C GLN A 289 40.52 -3.14 4.78
N SER A 290 40.87 -4.35 5.23
CA SER A 290 42.11 -5.11 4.96
C SER A 290 43.32 -4.20 4.94
N GLU A 291 43.70 -3.69 6.11
CA GLU A 291 45.12 -3.57 6.43
C GLU A 291 45.38 -4.19 7.81
N ALA A 292 46.27 -5.16 7.80
CA ALA A 292 46.96 -5.66 8.97
C ALA A 292 47.90 -4.57 9.49
N HIS A 293 47.95 -4.39 10.81
CA HIS A 293 49.17 -4.32 11.62
C HIS A 293 48.79 -4.47 13.09
#